data_AF-A0A953FDH8-F1
#
_entry.id   AF-A0A953FDH8-F1
#
_cell.length_a   1.000
_cell.length_b   1.000
_cell.length_c   1.000
_cell.angle_alpha   90.00
_cell.angle_beta   90.00
_cell.angle_gamma   90.00
#
_symmetry.space_group_name_H-M   'P 1'
#
loop_
_entity.id
_entity.type
_entity.pdbx_description
1 polymer ?
#
loop_
_entity_poly.entity_id
_entity_poly.type
_entity_poly.pdbx_seq_one_letter_code
_entity_poly.pdbx_strand_id
1 'polypeptide(L)'
;MKPLLILLITLSALTPSSAQDCPNPMGNIAFQSAFNLVAAQSTPQKKLEQALALAGKNCLTSSQVKNVCVLLSDDASRLEFGKAAWNSTFDRVNFFDVYDAFGSLSFALRLYDYTQHAGVQERRATPTPVVAVPESSKESLKVMKFPAILYPTHLKYTGKKGCDGPVIDESGFAMMASGIFGQPTDETRYVAIQAAVQQRCFSMAHLMKVCSLIGDESMRFKALADAFSRVHDLEHHGAAKALFSSAALQNDWVQFATTYLTPPPPVCQVTDEDLKTVLRSLQSKNFPDEKLNLLKTIRVSKCFSTGQVRTITKEFSFDQNKLDAMKLLFEKCTDQSNYYTLGDELNFVYLRDDLNEFIRKGGK
;
A
#
# COMPACT_ATOMS: atom_id res chain seq x y z
N MET A 1 63.27 46.56 -44.32
CA MET A 1 61.88 46.45 -44.81
C MET A 1 61.46 45.00 -44.68
N LYS A 2 60.36 44.69 -43.98
CA LYS A 2 59.69 43.37 -43.99
C LYS A 2 58.93 43.20 -45.32
N PRO A 3 58.74 41.96 -45.80
CA PRO A 3 57.41 41.34 -45.67
C PRO A 3 57.53 39.87 -45.20
N LEU A 4 56.99 39.53 -44.03
CA LEU A 4 55.67 38.90 -43.81
C LEU A 4 55.46 37.59 -44.61
N LEU A 5 55.92 36.48 -44.02
CA LEU A 5 55.63 35.11 -44.45
C LEU A 5 54.31 34.67 -43.79
N ILE A 6 53.33 34.29 -44.61
CA ILE A 6 51.99 33.84 -44.19
C ILE A 6 52.12 32.38 -43.69
N LEU A 7 51.91 32.18 -42.39
CA LEU A 7 51.83 30.87 -41.76
C LEU A 7 50.38 30.35 -41.85
N LEU A 8 50.14 29.36 -42.71
CA LEU A 8 48.89 28.61 -42.78
C LEU A 8 48.74 27.75 -41.52
N ILE A 9 47.91 28.21 -40.59
CA ILE A 9 47.48 27.45 -39.41
C ILE A 9 46.35 26.52 -39.89
N THR A 10 46.64 25.22 -40.01
CA THR A 10 45.60 24.19 -40.17
C THR A 10 44.87 24.05 -38.85
N LEU A 11 43.75 24.77 -38.74
CA LEU A 11 42.81 24.67 -37.64
C LEU A 11 42.06 23.34 -37.76
N SER A 12 42.59 22.29 -37.13
CA SER A 12 41.89 21.03 -36.93
C SER A 12 40.69 21.31 -36.02
N ALA A 13 39.52 21.53 -36.63
CA ALA A 13 38.26 21.58 -35.91
C ALA A 13 38.02 20.21 -35.26
N LEU A 14 38.38 20.07 -33.99
CA LEU A 14 37.74 19.09 -33.12
C LEU A 14 36.29 19.55 -32.97
N THR A 15 35.41 19.00 -33.79
CA THR A 15 33.97 19.08 -33.54
C THR A 15 33.70 18.37 -32.23
N PRO A 16 33.18 19.03 -31.19
CA PRO A 16 32.62 18.32 -30.06
C PRO A 16 31.44 17.50 -30.60
N SER A 17 31.53 16.17 -30.48
CA SER A 17 30.38 15.30 -30.73
C SER A 17 29.36 15.56 -29.63
N SER A 18 28.50 16.55 -29.84
CA SER A 18 27.32 16.83 -29.04
C SER A 18 26.41 15.61 -29.01
N ALA A 19 25.70 15.44 -27.90
CA ALA A 19 24.75 14.36 -27.59
C ALA A 19 24.05 13.83 -28.85
N GLN A 20 24.33 12.57 -29.20
CA GLN A 20 23.67 11.89 -30.31
C GLN A 20 22.22 11.59 -29.90
N ASP A 21 21.31 12.48 -30.28
CA ASP A 21 19.93 12.09 -30.49
C ASP A 21 19.92 10.97 -31.53
N CYS A 22 19.18 9.92 -31.21
CA CYS A 22 19.29 8.64 -31.86
C CYS A 22 18.00 8.34 -32.64
N PRO A 23 17.76 8.95 -33.82
CA PRO A 23 16.45 8.93 -34.48
C PRO A 23 16.16 7.68 -35.31
N ASN A 24 17.20 6.95 -35.72
CA ASN A 24 17.08 5.85 -36.69
C ASN A 24 17.62 4.55 -36.08
N PRO A 25 16.79 3.76 -35.38
CA PRO A 25 17.22 2.51 -34.80
C PRO A 25 17.63 1.50 -35.88
N MET A 26 18.61 0.67 -35.55
CA MET A 26 19.09 -0.41 -36.40
C MET A 26 17.94 -1.35 -36.76
N GLY A 27 17.76 -1.60 -38.06
CA GLY A 27 16.74 -2.53 -38.55
C GLY A 27 17.05 -3.99 -38.18
N ASN A 28 16.01 -4.82 -38.06
CA ASN A 28 16.11 -6.20 -37.53
C ASN A 28 17.15 -7.08 -38.22
N ILE A 29 17.29 -7.01 -39.56
CA ILE A 29 18.25 -7.83 -40.31
C ILE A 29 19.70 -7.43 -39.99
N ALA A 30 19.96 -6.12 -39.92
CA ALA A 30 21.26 -5.58 -39.54
C ALA A 30 21.57 -5.92 -38.07
N PHE A 31 20.58 -5.82 -37.20
CA PHE A 31 20.70 -6.19 -35.80
C PHE A 31 20.99 -7.67 -35.61
N GLN A 32 20.30 -8.57 -36.31
CA GLN A 32 20.57 -10.01 -36.20
C GLN A 32 22.00 -10.36 -36.61
N SER A 33 22.51 -9.71 -37.65
CA SER A 33 23.91 -9.87 -38.10
C SER A 33 24.89 -9.40 -37.03
N ALA A 34 24.66 -8.22 -36.44
CA ALA A 34 25.49 -7.67 -35.37
C ALA A 34 25.41 -8.48 -34.06
N PHE A 35 24.21 -8.95 -33.71
CA PHE A 35 23.96 -9.81 -32.56
C PHE A 35 24.73 -11.13 -32.67
N ASN A 36 24.71 -11.76 -33.85
CA ASN A 36 25.47 -12.99 -34.10
C ASN A 36 26.99 -12.75 -33.98
N LEU A 37 27.49 -11.58 -34.38
CA LEU A 37 28.91 -11.21 -34.20
C LEU A 37 29.29 -11.09 -32.71
N VAL A 38 28.41 -10.55 -31.86
CA VAL A 38 28.62 -10.53 -30.39
C VAL A 38 28.55 -11.95 -29.84
N ALA A 39 27.53 -12.74 -30.23
CA ALA A 39 27.32 -14.10 -29.72
C ALA A 39 28.48 -15.05 -30.06
N ALA A 40 29.10 -14.88 -31.24
CA ALA A 40 30.20 -15.71 -31.75
C ALA A 40 31.55 -15.47 -31.05
N GLN A 41 31.68 -14.43 -30.22
CA GLN A 41 32.96 -14.16 -29.55
C GLN A 41 33.30 -15.25 -28.53
N SER A 42 34.58 -15.65 -28.51
CA SER A 42 35.05 -16.83 -27.76
C SER A 42 35.26 -16.60 -26.27
N THR A 43 35.35 -15.34 -25.81
CA THR A 43 35.57 -15.01 -24.39
C THR A 43 34.58 -13.95 -23.91
N PRO A 44 34.24 -13.92 -22.60
CA PRO A 44 33.36 -12.88 -22.03
C PRO A 44 33.86 -11.47 -22.30
N GLN A 45 35.17 -11.24 -22.20
CA GLN A 45 35.78 -9.93 -22.47
C GLN A 45 35.57 -9.49 -23.92
N LYS A 46 35.76 -10.39 -24.90
CA LYS A 46 35.54 -10.09 -26.33
C LYS A 46 34.06 -9.86 -26.63
N LYS A 47 33.15 -10.58 -25.96
CA LYS A 47 31.70 -10.34 -26.06
C LYS A 47 31.35 -8.92 -25.61
N LEU A 48 31.87 -8.48 -24.46
CA LEU A 48 31.66 -7.13 -23.95
C LEU A 48 32.24 -6.06 -24.89
N GLU A 49 33.48 -6.24 -25.35
CA GLU A 49 34.13 -5.32 -26.30
C GLU A 49 33.31 -5.14 -27.59
N GLN A 50 32.83 -6.25 -28.16
CA GLN A 50 32.00 -6.23 -29.36
C GLN A 50 30.62 -5.61 -29.11
N ALA A 51 30.03 -5.83 -27.93
CA ALA A 51 28.75 -5.23 -27.53
C ALA A 51 28.88 -3.70 -27.37
N LEU A 52 29.94 -3.21 -26.70
CA LEU A 52 30.23 -1.78 -26.57
C LEU A 52 30.44 -1.13 -27.93
N ALA A 53 31.19 -1.78 -28.82
CA ALA A 53 31.40 -1.31 -30.19
C ALA A 53 30.10 -1.22 -31.00
N LEU A 54 29.15 -2.14 -30.77
CA LEU A 54 27.82 -2.12 -31.39
C LEU A 54 27.01 -0.89 -30.94
N ALA A 55 26.91 -0.65 -29.63
CA ALA A 55 26.17 0.48 -29.06
C ALA A 55 26.80 1.85 -29.36
N GLY A 56 28.14 1.92 -29.49
CA GLY A 56 28.84 3.17 -29.78
C GLY A 56 28.72 3.65 -31.24
N LYS A 57 28.33 2.78 -32.17
CA LYS A 57 28.24 3.09 -33.62
C LYS A 57 26.82 3.11 -34.15
N ASN A 58 25.86 2.60 -33.38
CA ASN A 58 24.52 2.35 -33.87
C ASN A 58 23.47 2.77 -32.85
N CYS A 59 22.34 3.19 -33.39
CA CYS A 59 21.12 3.37 -32.63
C CYS A 59 20.42 2.04 -32.39
N LEU A 60 20.10 1.74 -31.14
CA LEU A 60 19.44 0.49 -30.76
C LEU A 60 18.05 0.79 -30.16
N THR A 61 17.15 -0.18 -30.22
CA THR A 61 15.93 -0.14 -29.39
C THR A 61 16.21 -0.75 -28.01
N SER A 62 15.39 -0.43 -27.01
CA SER A 62 15.48 -0.99 -25.66
C SER A 62 15.44 -2.53 -25.68
N SER A 63 14.63 -3.12 -26.58
CA SER A 63 14.60 -4.57 -26.80
C SER A 63 15.92 -5.12 -27.38
N GLN A 64 16.53 -4.41 -28.34
CA GLN A 64 17.84 -4.77 -28.89
C GLN A 64 18.96 -4.69 -27.84
N VAL A 65 18.93 -3.67 -26.99
CA VAL A 65 19.86 -3.54 -25.86
C VAL A 65 19.68 -4.69 -24.87
N LYS A 66 18.45 -5.03 -24.49
CA LYS A 66 18.16 -6.20 -23.62
C LYS A 66 18.73 -7.50 -24.21
N ASN A 67 18.51 -7.74 -25.50
CA ASN A 67 19.02 -8.93 -26.19
C ASN A 67 20.54 -9.01 -26.15
N VAL A 68 21.25 -7.90 -26.34
CA VAL A 68 22.72 -7.90 -26.24
C VAL A 68 23.18 -8.07 -24.79
N CYS A 69 22.50 -7.46 -23.81
CA CYS A 69 22.79 -7.65 -22.38
C CYS A 69 22.77 -9.12 -21.98
N VAL A 70 21.78 -9.91 -22.43
CA VAL A 70 21.68 -11.33 -22.02
C VAL A 70 22.81 -12.21 -22.56
N LEU A 71 23.53 -11.78 -23.60
CA LEU A 71 24.72 -12.48 -24.10
C LEU A 71 25.94 -12.35 -23.19
N LEU A 72 25.94 -11.38 -22.27
CA LEU A 72 27.04 -11.11 -21.36
C LEU A 72 26.93 -12.00 -20.11
N SER A 73 28.08 -12.53 -19.71
CA SER A 73 28.17 -13.62 -18.75
C SER A 73 27.95 -13.21 -17.30
N ASP A 74 28.16 -11.94 -16.96
CA ASP A 74 28.05 -11.41 -15.62
C ASP A 74 27.40 -10.03 -15.61
N ASP A 75 26.87 -9.64 -14.45
CA ASP A 75 26.13 -8.40 -14.30
C ASP A 75 27.00 -7.13 -14.30
N ALA A 76 28.31 -7.23 -14.06
CA ALA A 76 29.21 -6.09 -14.20
C ALA A 76 29.36 -5.70 -15.67
N SER A 77 29.57 -6.70 -16.54
CA SER A 77 29.59 -6.54 -17.99
C SER A 77 28.26 -6.00 -18.53
N ARG A 78 27.12 -6.52 -18.03
CA ARG A 78 25.78 -6.02 -18.40
C ARG A 78 25.57 -4.57 -17.99
N LEU A 79 26.04 -4.17 -16.81
CA LEU A 79 25.97 -2.80 -16.32
C LEU A 79 26.81 -1.87 -17.18
N GLU A 80 28.04 -2.27 -17.52
CA GLU A 80 28.94 -1.49 -18.37
C GLU A 80 28.31 -1.24 -19.75
N PHE A 81 27.82 -2.30 -20.40
CA PHE A 81 27.15 -2.18 -21.68
C PHE A 81 25.85 -1.38 -21.61
N GLY A 82 25.00 -1.62 -20.60
CA GLY A 82 23.75 -0.88 -20.41
C GLY A 82 23.96 0.63 -20.24
N LYS A 83 25.00 1.05 -19.51
CA LYS A 83 25.37 2.46 -19.38
C LYS A 83 25.80 3.05 -20.73
N ALA A 84 26.64 2.34 -21.47
CA ALA A 84 27.12 2.78 -22.78
C ALA A 84 25.98 2.90 -23.82
N ALA A 85 25.00 2.00 -23.75
CA ALA A 85 23.88 1.96 -24.70
C ALA A 85 22.76 2.97 -24.40
N TRP A 86 22.68 3.52 -23.18
CA TRP A 86 21.59 4.41 -22.78
C TRP A 86 21.41 5.61 -23.73
N ASN A 87 22.50 6.33 -24.00
CA ASN A 87 22.45 7.51 -24.87
C ASN A 87 22.20 7.15 -26.34
N SER A 88 22.55 5.95 -26.79
CA SER A 88 22.30 5.46 -28.15
C SER A 88 21.05 4.58 -28.26
N THR A 89 20.14 4.66 -27.27
CA THR A 89 18.83 3.99 -27.35
C THR A 89 17.76 4.92 -27.89
N PHE A 90 17.02 4.48 -28.91
CA PHE A 90 15.95 5.20 -29.59
C PHE A 90 14.73 5.41 -28.67
N ASP A 91 14.17 4.33 -28.12
CA ASP A 91 12.97 4.33 -27.30
C ASP A 91 13.30 4.26 -25.80
N ARG A 92 14.04 5.26 -25.30
CA ARG A 92 14.53 5.31 -23.89
C ARG A 92 13.41 5.20 -22.85
N VAL A 93 12.18 5.58 -23.19
CA VAL A 93 11.00 5.40 -22.32
C VAL A 93 10.78 3.92 -21.96
N ASN A 94 11.18 2.99 -22.83
CA ASN A 94 11.07 1.54 -22.64
C ASN A 94 12.37 0.90 -22.10
N PHE A 95 13.38 1.70 -21.74
CA PHE A 95 14.68 1.15 -21.34
C PHE A 95 14.62 0.32 -20.05
N PHE A 96 13.52 0.44 -19.30
CA PHE A 96 13.26 -0.41 -18.14
C PHE A 96 13.24 -1.91 -18.49
N ASP A 97 12.93 -2.28 -19.75
CA ASP A 97 12.98 -3.67 -20.21
C ASP A 97 14.39 -4.28 -20.13
N VAL A 98 15.45 -3.44 -20.16
CA VAL A 98 16.86 -3.85 -20.09
C VAL A 98 17.22 -4.35 -18.68
N TYR A 99 16.51 -3.91 -17.65
CA TYR A 99 16.77 -4.30 -16.26
C TYR A 99 16.54 -5.80 -16.02
N ASP A 100 15.62 -6.42 -16.75
CA ASP A 100 15.35 -7.86 -16.69
C ASP A 100 16.52 -8.73 -17.17
N ALA A 101 17.49 -8.16 -17.89
CA ALA A 101 18.65 -8.91 -18.35
C ALA A 101 19.64 -9.23 -17.23
N PHE A 102 19.52 -8.58 -16.07
CA PHE A 102 20.42 -8.74 -14.92
C PHE A 102 20.00 -9.92 -14.04
N GLY A 103 20.98 -10.71 -13.59
CA GLY A 103 20.75 -11.79 -12.61
C GLY A 103 20.60 -11.25 -11.18
N SER A 104 21.20 -10.10 -10.90
CA SER A 104 21.18 -9.41 -9.62
C SER A 104 20.45 -8.08 -9.70
N LEU A 105 19.44 -7.93 -8.84
CA LEU A 105 18.72 -6.68 -8.64
C LEU A 105 19.66 -5.51 -8.30
N SER A 106 20.78 -5.75 -7.62
CA SER A 106 21.73 -4.67 -7.26
C SER A 106 22.36 -4.02 -8.49
N PHE A 107 22.65 -4.78 -9.54
CA PHE A 107 23.21 -4.24 -10.78
C PHE A 107 22.13 -3.61 -11.66
N ALA A 108 20.92 -4.18 -11.70
CA ALA A 108 19.77 -3.56 -12.34
C ALA A 108 19.48 -2.17 -11.76
N LEU A 109 19.49 -2.03 -10.43
CA LEU A 109 19.28 -0.76 -9.74
C LEU A 109 20.41 0.25 -10.01
N ARG A 110 21.67 -0.20 -10.15
CA ARG A 110 22.79 0.68 -10.55
C ARG A 110 22.64 1.21 -11.97
N LEU A 111 22.07 0.39 -12.87
CA LEU A 111 21.76 0.86 -14.22
C LEU A 111 20.59 1.84 -14.16
N TYR A 112 19.52 1.53 -13.42
CA TYR A 112 18.40 2.43 -13.20
C TYR A 112 18.85 3.80 -12.67
N ASP A 113 19.63 3.83 -11.59
CA ASP A 113 20.19 5.06 -11.02
C ASP A 113 20.98 5.87 -12.05
N TYR A 114 21.84 5.20 -12.81
CA TYR A 114 22.56 5.84 -13.91
C TYR A 114 21.61 6.49 -14.93
N THR A 115 20.55 5.80 -15.37
CA THR A 115 19.60 6.35 -16.36
C THR A 115 18.83 7.57 -15.85
N GLN A 116 18.59 7.67 -14.54
CA GLN A 116 17.96 8.84 -13.93
C GLN A 116 18.88 10.07 -13.92
N HIS A 117 20.19 9.85 -13.87
CA HIS A 117 21.20 10.91 -13.76
C HIS A 117 22.01 11.16 -15.05
N ALA A 118 21.76 10.38 -16.11
CA ALA A 118 22.51 10.40 -17.37
C ALA A 118 22.36 11.69 -18.22
N GLY A 119 21.78 12.77 -17.67
CA GLY A 119 21.79 14.12 -18.24
C GLY A 119 22.73 15.12 -17.52
N VAL A 120 23.38 14.71 -16.43
CA VAL A 120 24.36 15.54 -15.70
C VAL A 120 25.74 15.07 -16.12
N GLN A 121 26.34 15.76 -17.08
CA GLN A 121 27.68 15.43 -17.57
C GLN A 121 28.69 15.30 -16.41
N GLU A 122 29.38 14.16 -16.34
CA GLU A 122 30.63 14.02 -15.60
C GLU A 122 31.62 15.08 -16.11
N ARG A 123 31.76 16.18 -15.36
CA ARG A 123 32.94 17.03 -15.50
C ARG A 123 34.13 16.24 -14.97
N ARG A 124 34.93 15.74 -15.92
CA ARG A 124 36.31 15.27 -15.76
C ARG A 124 37.01 15.95 -14.59
N ALA A 125 37.18 15.23 -13.48
CA ALA A 125 37.97 15.69 -12.36
C ALA A 125 39.46 15.66 -12.75
N THR A 126 40.08 16.84 -12.84
CA THR A 126 41.53 16.99 -12.80
C THR A 126 42.06 16.64 -11.40
N PRO A 127 43.27 16.06 -11.28
CA PRO A 127 43.81 15.62 -10.00
C PRO A 127 44.35 16.82 -9.21
N THR A 128 43.82 17.05 -8.02
CA THR A 128 44.44 17.87 -6.97
C THR A 128 44.86 16.98 -5.79
N PRO A 129 45.90 17.39 -5.03
CA PRO A 129 46.70 16.47 -4.23
C PRO A 129 45.96 15.90 -3.03
N VAL A 130 46.25 14.64 -2.75
CA VAL A 130 45.76 13.83 -1.64
C VAL A 130 46.12 14.50 -0.31
N VAL A 131 45.10 15.01 0.39
CA VAL A 131 45.15 15.18 1.84
C VAL A 131 44.49 13.94 2.43
N ALA A 132 45.25 13.21 3.25
CA ALA A 132 44.81 11.97 3.89
C ALA A 132 43.56 12.23 4.75
N VAL A 133 42.46 11.56 4.41
CA VAL A 133 41.28 11.46 5.26
C VAL A 133 41.44 10.21 6.14
N PRO A 134 41.18 10.29 7.45
CA PRO A 134 41.35 9.16 8.35
C PRO A 134 40.39 8.02 8.03
N GLU A 135 40.89 6.81 8.23
CA GLU A 135 40.26 5.52 8.06
C GLU A 135 39.06 5.35 9.02
N SER A 136 37.89 5.87 8.65
CA SER A 136 36.61 5.56 9.32
C SER A 136 35.40 5.91 8.45
N SER A 137 35.04 5.01 7.54
CA SER A 137 33.64 4.83 7.09
C SER A 137 33.54 3.62 6.16
N LYS A 138 33.64 2.41 6.73
CA LYS A 138 32.91 1.27 6.17
C LYS A 138 31.44 1.43 6.56
N GLU A 139 30.77 2.41 5.96
CA GLU A 139 29.32 2.48 6.05
C GLU A 139 28.76 1.39 5.14
N SER A 140 28.40 0.26 5.76
CA SER A 140 27.79 -0.87 5.10
C SER A 140 26.57 -0.38 4.32
N LEU A 141 26.60 -0.51 2.99
CA LEU A 141 25.42 -0.30 2.14
C LEU A 141 24.24 -1.05 2.76
N LYS A 142 23.26 -0.29 3.28
CA LYS A 142 22.03 -0.87 3.79
C LYS A 142 21.29 -1.49 2.61
N VAL A 143 21.43 -2.79 2.45
CA VAL A 143 20.67 -3.56 1.45
C VAL A 143 19.28 -3.81 2.03
N MET A 144 18.25 -3.42 1.29
CA MET A 144 16.87 -3.74 1.67
C MET A 144 16.71 -5.27 1.73
N LYS A 145 16.31 -5.77 2.90
CA LYS A 145 16.01 -7.17 3.14
C LYS A 145 14.70 -7.26 3.89
N PHE A 146 13.88 -8.25 3.53
CA PHE A 146 12.67 -8.56 4.27
C PHE A 146 12.93 -9.73 5.22
N PRO A 147 12.17 -9.84 6.33
CA PRO A 147 12.24 -10.99 7.23
C PRO A 147 12.01 -12.31 6.48
N ALA A 148 12.75 -13.35 6.85
CA ALA A 148 12.59 -14.71 6.35
C ALA A 148 11.38 -15.40 7.00
N ILE A 149 10.20 -14.84 6.81
CA ILE A 149 8.92 -15.37 7.30
C ILE A 149 8.12 -15.94 6.13
N LEU A 150 7.12 -16.76 6.43
CA LEU A 150 6.22 -17.30 5.41
C LEU A 150 5.28 -16.19 4.93
N TYR A 151 5.38 -15.83 3.66
CA TYR A 151 4.49 -14.88 3.02
C TYR A 151 3.37 -15.62 2.28
N PRO A 152 2.10 -15.22 2.44
CA PRO A 152 0.98 -15.84 1.75
C PRO A 152 1.03 -15.54 0.24
N THR A 153 0.39 -16.39 -0.56
CA THR A 153 0.27 -16.16 -2.00
C THR A 153 -1.13 -15.68 -2.34
N HIS A 154 -1.22 -14.64 -3.16
CA HIS A 154 -2.48 -14.12 -3.70
C HIS A 154 -2.89 -14.85 -5.00
N LEU A 155 -2.02 -15.71 -5.55
CA LEU A 155 -2.29 -16.42 -6.80
C LEU A 155 -3.52 -17.32 -6.62
N LYS A 156 -4.51 -17.13 -7.51
CA LYS A 156 -5.81 -17.84 -7.46
C LYS A 156 -6.67 -17.52 -6.23
N TYR A 157 -6.42 -16.41 -5.55
CA TYR A 157 -7.27 -15.99 -4.43
C TYR A 157 -8.66 -15.54 -4.90
N THR A 158 -9.69 -16.17 -4.33
CA THR A 158 -11.11 -15.92 -4.63
C THR A 158 -11.92 -15.47 -3.40
N GLY A 159 -11.26 -15.23 -2.27
CA GLY A 159 -11.89 -14.81 -1.02
C GLY A 159 -12.26 -13.32 -0.99
N LYS A 160 -12.46 -12.78 0.22
CA LYS A 160 -12.79 -11.36 0.43
C LYS A 160 -11.63 -10.45 0.00
N LYS A 161 -11.92 -9.45 -0.84
CA LYS A 161 -10.92 -8.53 -1.41
C LYS A 161 -11.11 -7.11 -0.93
N GLY A 162 -10.01 -6.42 -0.62
CA GLY A 162 -9.95 -4.98 -0.36
C GLY A 162 -9.63 -4.14 -1.61
N CYS A 163 -9.19 -4.78 -2.69
CA CYS A 163 -9.01 -4.16 -3.99
C CYS A 163 -9.19 -5.18 -5.12
N ASP A 164 -9.77 -4.74 -6.24
CA ASP A 164 -10.15 -5.61 -7.36
C ASP A 164 -8.96 -6.05 -8.24
N GLY A 165 -7.82 -5.37 -8.11
CA GLY A 165 -6.60 -5.66 -8.86
C GLY A 165 -6.39 -4.79 -10.11
N PRO A 166 -5.35 -5.08 -10.90
CA PRO A 166 -4.38 -6.17 -10.70
C PRO A 166 -3.50 -5.94 -9.46
N VAL A 167 -3.15 -7.02 -8.76
CA VAL A 167 -2.12 -6.96 -7.71
C VAL A 167 -0.81 -6.54 -8.37
N ILE A 168 -0.08 -5.62 -7.73
CA ILE A 168 1.22 -5.17 -8.20
C ILE A 168 2.15 -6.36 -8.47
N ASP A 169 2.83 -6.34 -9.61
CA ASP A 169 3.83 -7.35 -9.95
C ASP A 169 5.10 -7.19 -9.11
N GLU A 170 5.96 -8.22 -9.09
CA GLU A 170 7.16 -8.21 -8.24
C GLU A 170 8.16 -7.10 -8.63
N SER A 171 8.21 -6.70 -9.91
CA SER A 171 9.09 -5.61 -10.37
C SER A 171 8.59 -4.24 -9.91
N GLY A 172 7.30 -3.96 -10.09
CA GLY A 172 6.64 -2.77 -9.57
C GLY A 172 6.72 -2.69 -8.05
N PHE A 173 6.53 -3.83 -7.38
CA PHE A 173 6.68 -3.95 -5.93
C PHE A 173 8.11 -3.63 -5.48
N ALA A 174 9.13 -4.19 -6.13
CA ALA A 174 10.53 -3.96 -5.78
C ALA A 174 10.94 -2.48 -5.88
N MET A 175 10.50 -1.78 -6.93
CA MET A 175 10.74 -0.33 -7.08
C MET A 175 10.06 0.46 -5.96
N MET A 176 8.80 0.15 -5.68
CA MET A 176 8.02 0.82 -4.66
C MET A 176 8.61 0.61 -3.26
N ALA A 177 8.95 -0.63 -2.93
CA ALA A 177 9.60 -0.97 -1.66
C ALA A 177 10.96 -0.29 -1.52
N SER A 178 11.68 -0.06 -2.62
CA SER A 178 12.96 0.68 -2.61
C SER A 178 12.77 2.15 -2.23
N GLY A 179 11.75 2.80 -2.78
CA GLY A 179 11.38 4.16 -2.41
C GLY A 179 10.97 4.28 -0.92
N ILE A 180 10.25 3.28 -0.40
CA ILE A 180 9.87 3.22 1.03
C ILE A 180 11.12 2.99 1.90
N PHE A 181 11.97 2.02 1.56
CA PHE A 181 13.17 1.71 2.32
C PHE A 181 14.15 2.89 2.42
N GLY A 182 14.26 3.68 1.35
CA GLY A 182 15.09 4.88 1.32
C GLY A 182 14.61 6.01 2.22
N GLN A 183 13.40 5.95 2.77
CA GLN A 183 12.90 6.96 3.70
C GLN A 183 13.68 6.93 5.03
N PRO A 184 14.03 8.10 5.58
CA PRO A 184 14.97 8.20 6.70
C PRO A 184 14.38 7.74 8.04
N THR A 185 13.06 7.85 8.23
CA THR A 185 12.39 7.57 9.51
C THR A 185 11.22 6.61 9.35
N ASP A 186 10.78 6.02 10.45
CA ASP A 186 9.60 5.14 10.45
C ASP A 186 8.32 5.91 10.09
N GLU A 187 8.20 7.18 10.48
CA GLU A 187 7.05 8.03 10.11
C GLU A 187 7.00 8.29 8.61
N THR A 188 8.15 8.57 8.00
CA THR A 188 8.24 8.81 6.55
C THR A 188 8.00 7.51 5.76
N ARG A 189 8.45 6.36 6.28
CA ARG A 189 8.09 5.03 5.73
C ARG A 189 6.59 4.76 5.83
N TYR A 190 5.99 5.03 6.99
CA TYR A 190 4.56 4.89 7.19
C TYR A 190 3.77 5.71 6.16
N VAL A 191 4.10 6.99 5.97
CA VAL A 191 3.43 7.86 4.98
C VAL A 191 3.61 7.30 3.57
N ALA A 192 4.81 6.84 3.21
CA ALA A 192 5.08 6.25 1.91
C ALA A 192 4.29 4.95 1.67
N ILE A 193 4.13 4.10 2.69
CA ILE A 193 3.29 2.89 2.65
C ILE A 193 1.82 3.29 2.41
N GLN A 194 1.30 4.27 3.14
CA GLN A 194 -0.07 4.72 2.96
C GLN A 194 -0.30 5.26 1.54
N ALA A 195 0.65 6.03 0.99
CA ALA A 195 0.55 6.50 -0.40
C ALA A 195 0.59 5.36 -1.42
N ALA A 196 1.45 4.37 -1.21
CA ALA A 196 1.61 3.20 -2.08
C ALA A 196 0.32 2.37 -2.23
N VAL A 197 -0.31 2.02 -1.11
CA VAL A 197 -1.54 1.19 -1.10
C VAL A 197 -2.78 1.95 -1.60
N GLN A 198 -2.70 3.27 -1.71
CA GLN A 198 -3.76 4.05 -2.36
C GLN A 198 -3.67 3.95 -3.89
N GLN A 199 -2.46 3.84 -4.43
CA GLN A 199 -2.24 3.85 -5.89
C GLN A 199 -2.23 2.45 -6.51
N ARG A 200 -1.85 1.42 -5.75
CA ARG A 200 -1.66 0.06 -6.26
C ARG A 200 -2.33 -0.96 -5.35
N CYS A 201 -2.88 -2.00 -5.94
CA CYS A 201 -3.48 -3.12 -5.21
C CYS A 201 -2.36 -4.03 -4.69
N PHE A 202 -2.29 -4.21 -3.38
CA PHE A 202 -1.27 -5.02 -2.72
C PHE A 202 -1.82 -6.40 -2.35
N SER A 203 -0.94 -7.41 -2.33
CA SER A 203 -1.23 -8.64 -1.58
C SER A 203 -0.85 -8.47 -0.12
N MET A 204 -1.32 -9.36 0.74
CA MET A 204 -0.95 -9.41 2.15
C MET A 204 0.57 -9.61 2.27
N ALA A 205 1.17 -10.43 1.40
CA ALA A 205 2.63 -10.56 1.34
C ALA A 205 3.34 -9.24 1.02
N HIS A 206 2.85 -8.49 0.02
CA HIS A 206 3.41 -7.19 -0.33
C HIS A 206 3.31 -6.20 0.84
N LEU A 207 2.14 -6.13 1.49
CA LEU A 207 1.94 -5.26 2.63
C LEU A 207 2.86 -5.65 3.80
N MET A 208 2.95 -6.95 4.12
CA MET A 208 3.84 -7.45 5.18
C MET A 208 5.30 -7.06 4.94
N LYS A 209 5.78 -7.23 3.71
CA LYS A 209 7.15 -6.86 3.31
C LYS A 209 7.41 -5.37 3.57
N VAL A 210 6.56 -4.46 3.06
CA VAL A 210 6.81 -3.01 3.24
C VAL A 210 6.62 -2.55 4.70
N CYS A 211 5.66 -3.11 5.44
CA CYS A 211 5.48 -2.80 6.86
C CYS A 211 6.67 -3.29 7.70
N SER A 212 7.36 -4.37 7.31
CA SER A 212 8.57 -4.83 8.01
C SER A 212 9.75 -3.85 7.94
N LEU A 213 9.68 -2.84 7.07
CA LEU A 213 10.68 -1.76 6.97
C LEU A 213 10.53 -0.71 8.07
N ILE A 214 9.41 -0.70 8.79
CA ILE A 214 9.19 0.14 9.98
C ILE A 214 9.77 -0.61 11.19
N GLY A 215 10.71 0.00 11.91
CA GLY A 215 11.37 -0.59 13.07
C GLY A 215 10.47 -0.69 14.30
N ASP A 216 9.73 0.37 14.61
CA ASP A 216 8.81 0.43 15.75
C ASP A 216 7.57 -0.47 15.55
N GLU A 217 7.31 -1.40 16.47
CA GLU A 217 6.22 -2.37 16.32
C GLU A 217 4.83 -1.74 16.42
N SER A 218 4.67 -0.66 17.19
CA SER A 218 3.39 0.06 17.31
C SER A 218 3.05 0.80 16.01
N MET A 219 4.03 1.48 15.42
CA MET A 219 3.88 2.14 14.13
C MET A 219 3.73 1.13 12.99
N ARG A 220 4.41 -0.01 13.06
CA ARG A 220 4.23 -1.14 12.13
C ARG A 220 2.80 -1.68 12.19
N PHE A 221 2.25 -1.86 13.39
CA PHE A 221 0.85 -2.24 13.59
C PHE A 221 -0.09 -1.22 12.95
N LYS A 222 0.12 0.07 13.23
CA LYS A 222 -0.67 1.16 12.66
C LYS A 222 -0.62 1.16 11.13
N ALA A 223 0.57 1.03 10.54
CA ALA A 223 0.75 0.98 9.09
C ALA A 223 -0.03 -0.17 8.45
N LEU A 224 0.04 -1.35 9.07
CA LEU A 224 -0.63 -2.56 8.62
C LEU A 224 -2.16 -2.42 8.74
N ALA A 225 -2.66 -1.90 9.86
CA ALA A 225 -4.08 -1.71 10.13
C ALA A 225 -4.72 -0.68 9.18
N ASP A 226 -4.09 0.47 8.98
CA ASP A 226 -4.62 1.54 8.10
C ASP A 226 -4.64 1.11 6.63
N ALA A 227 -3.67 0.30 6.22
CA ALA A 227 -3.58 -0.24 4.87
C ALA A 227 -4.45 -1.49 4.64
N PHE A 228 -4.94 -2.14 5.70
CA PHE A 228 -5.56 -3.48 5.62
C PHE A 228 -6.74 -3.53 4.66
N SER A 229 -7.61 -2.51 4.70
CA SER A 229 -8.79 -2.40 3.83
C SER A 229 -8.50 -2.39 2.32
N ARG A 230 -7.24 -2.18 1.93
CA ARG A 230 -6.78 -2.06 0.54
C ARG A 230 -6.03 -3.31 0.05
N VAL A 231 -6.00 -4.38 0.82
CA VAL A 231 -5.30 -5.62 0.46
C VAL A 231 -6.18 -6.56 -0.35
N HIS A 232 -5.65 -7.15 -1.41
CA HIS A 232 -6.37 -8.05 -2.31
C HIS A 232 -6.86 -9.32 -1.62
N ASP A 233 -6.04 -9.91 -0.75
CA ASP A 233 -6.24 -11.20 -0.12
C ASP A 233 -6.39 -11.10 1.40
N LEU A 234 -7.44 -10.39 1.83
CA LEU A 234 -7.69 -10.03 3.22
C LEU A 234 -7.70 -11.22 4.18
N GLU A 235 -8.22 -12.37 3.75
CA GLU A 235 -8.36 -13.57 4.59
C GLU A 235 -7.00 -14.23 4.92
N HIS A 236 -5.90 -13.82 4.27
CA HIS A 236 -4.54 -14.22 4.64
C HIS A 236 -3.93 -13.40 5.80
N HIS A 237 -4.72 -12.53 6.46
CA HIS A 237 -4.25 -11.66 7.55
C HIS A 237 -3.53 -12.40 8.70
N GLY A 238 -3.83 -13.68 8.94
CA GLY A 238 -3.15 -14.47 9.98
C GLY A 238 -1.62 -14.52 9.83
N ALA A 239 -1.10 -14.44 8.60
CA ALA A 239 0.34 -14.44 8.36
C ALA A 239 1.06 -13.20 8.92
N ALA A 240 0.39 -12.05 8.96
CA ALA A 240 1.00 -10.81 9.41
C ALA A 240 1.27 -10.75 10.93
N LYS A 241 0.77 -11.71 11.71
CA LYS A 241 1.20 -11.93 13.11
C LYS A 241 2.71 -12.07 13.23
N ALA A 242 3.36 -12.69 12.25
CA ALA A 242 4.80 -12.94 12.24
C ALA A 242 5.65 -11.65 12.17
N LEU A 243 5.01 -10.48 11.96
CA LEU A 243 5.67 -9.18 12.02
C LEU A 243 5.86 -8.64 13.44
N PHE A 244 5.28 -9.28 14.46
CA PHE A 244 5.32 -8.77 15.84
C PHE A 244 5.99 -9.76 16.77
N SER A 245 6.87 -9.25 17.63
CA SER A 245 7.56 -10.04 18.66
C SER A 245 6.70 -10.23 19.90
N SER A 246 5.86 -9.24 20.23
CA SER A 246 4.96 -9.27 21.39
C SER A 246 3.70 -10.11 21.14
N ALA A 247 3.39 -11.02 22.07
CA ALA A 247 2.13 -11.78 22.06
C ALA A 247 0.90 -10.88 22.13
N ALA A 248 0.99 -9.71 22.80
CA ALA A 248 -0.11 -8.75 22.85
C ALA A 248 -0.42 -8.19 21.45
N LEU A 249 0.58 -7.67 20.75
CA LEU A 249 0.40 -7.13 19.39
C LEU A 249 -0.02 -8.21 18.38
N GLN A 250 0.47 -9.44 18.54
CA GLN A 250 0.01 -10.58 17.74
C GLN A 250 -1.49 -10.86 17.94
N ASN A 251 -1.99 -10.78 19.18
CA ASN A 251 -3.40 -11.00 19.49
C ASN A 251 -4.26 -9.81 19.04
N ASP A 252 -3.80 -8.58 19.29
CA ASP A 252 -4.47 -7.35 18.86
C ASP A 252 -4.64 -7.32 17.34
N TRP A 253 -3.63 -7.77 16.59
CA TRP A 253 -3.70 -7.82 15.12
C TRP A 253 -4.75 -8.80 14.63
N VAL A 254 -4.76 -10.01 15.20
CA VAL A 254 -5.76 -11.03 14.84
C VAL A 254 -7.16 -10.53 15.17
N GLN A 255 -7.35 -9.94 16.34
CA GLN A 255 -8.64 -9.40 16.77
C GLN A 255 -9.10 -8.27 15.83
N PHE A 256 -8.22 -7.32 15.51
CA PHE A 256 -8.50 -6.23 14.58
C PHE A 256 -8.94 -6.77 13.20
N ALA A 257 -8.13 -7.63 12.58
CA ALA A 257 -8.39 -8.12 11.23
C ALA A 257 -9.63 -9.02 11.16
N THR A 258 -9.85 -9.86 12.18
CA THR A 258 -11.06 -10.69 12.29
C THR A 258 -12.30 -9.81 12.45
N THR A 259 -12.25 -8.80 13.33
CA THR A 259 -13.34 -7.83 13.52
C THR A 259 -13.62 -7.04 12.24
N TYR A 260 -12.59 -6.69 11.47
CA TYR A 260 -12.79 -6.01 10.19
C TYR A 260 -13.51 -6.91 9.16
N LEU A 261 -13.12 -8.19 9.06
CA LEU A 261 -13.70 -9.14 8.10
C LEU A 261 -15.08 -9.65 8.48
N THR A 262 -15.33 -9.77 9.78
CA THR A 262 -16.59 -10.17 10.37
C THR A 262 -16.92 -9.14 11.45
N PRO A 263 -17.39 -7.93 11.05
CA PRO A 263 -17.78 -6.93 12.02
C PRO A 263 -18.87 -7.54 12.91
N PRO A 264 -18.80 -7.34 14.24
CA PRO A 264 -19.87 -7.75 15.11
C PRO A 264 -21.17 -7.13 14.57
N PRO A 265 -22.29 -7.88 14.61
CA PRO A 265 -23.59 -7.32 14.24
C PRO A 265 -23.75 -5.96 14.92
N PRO A 266 -24.27 -4.93 14.22
CA PRO A 266 -24.49 -3.62 14.81
C PRO A 266 -25.20 -3.83 16.14
N VAL A 267 -24.56 -3.42 17.24
CA VAL A 267 -25.16 -3.59 18.55
C VAL A 267 -26.44 -2.77 18.50
N CYS A 268 -27.59 -3.43 18.60
CA CYS A 268 -28.87 -2.74 18.64
C CYS A 268 -28.87 -1.95 19.95
N GLN A 269 -28.45 -0.69 19.90
CA GLN A 269 -28.28 0.23 21.02
C GLN A 269 -28.58 1.63 20.49
N VAL A 270 -29.39 2.36 21.23
CA VAL A 270 -29.66 3.77 20.98
C VAL A 270 -28.67 4.62 21.76
N THR A 271 -27.97 5.54 21.11
CA THR A 271 -27.12 6.53 21.80
C THR A 271 -27.98 7.61 22.45
N ASP A 272 -27.41 8.39 23.37
CA ASP A 272 -28.14 9.50 24.00
C ASP A 272 -28.63 10.55 22.98
N GLU A 273 -27.88 10.78 21.90
CA GLU A 273 -28.27 11.72 20.85
C GLU A 273 -29.40 11.18 19.97
N ASP A 274 -29.36 9.89 19.65
CA ASP A 274 -30.47 9.21 18.99
C ASP A 274 -31.73 9.22 19.86
N LEU A 275 -31.58 9.01 21.19
CA LEU A 275 -32.69 9.07 22.13
C LEU A 275 -33.34 10.46 22.13
N LYS A 276 -32.56 11.56 22.16
CA LYS A 276 -33.11 12.92 22.04
C LYS A 276 -33.90 13.10 20.74
N THR A 277 -33.44 12.50 19.64
CA THR A 277 -34.14 12.55 18.35
C THR A 277 -35.47 11.79 18.40
N VAL A 278 -35.48 10.62 19.05
CA VAL A 278 -36.71 9.85 19.32
C VAL A 278 -37.68 10.67 20.18
N LEU A 279 -37.21 11.25 21.28
CA LEU A 279 -38.03 12.05 22.19
C LEU A 279 -38.63 13.28 21.49
N ARG A 280 -37.83 14.04 20.71
CA ARG A 280 -38.36 15.16 19.90
C ARG A 280 -39.47 14.71 18.94
N SER A 281 -39.31 13.54 18.34
CA SER A 281 -40.32 12.98 17.42
C SER A 281 -41.59 12.57 18.16
N LEU A 282 -41.48 11.98 19.36
CA LEU A 282 -42.63 11.65 20.21
C LEU A 282 -43.34 12.91 20.70
N GLN A 283 -42.59 13.93 21.12
CA GLN A 283 -43.12 15.21 21.60
C GLN A 283 -43.84 15.99 20.51
N SER A 284 -43.50 15.77 19.23
CA SER A 284 -44.23 16.34 18.09
C SER A 284 -45.62 15.74 17.86
N LYS A 285 -45.97 14.63 18.54
CA LYS A 285 -47.27 13.96 18.46
C LYS A 285 -48.13 14.32 19.66
N ASN A 286 -49.37 14.71 19.40
CA ASN A 286 -50.29 15.18 20.43
C ASN A 286 -51.08 14.03 21.07
N PHE A 287 -51.28 12.93 20.34
CA PHE A 287 -52.11 11.81 20.79
C PHE A 287 -51.27 10.58 21.19
N PRO A 288 -51.67 9.84 22.25
CA PRO A 288 -50.93 8.67 22.71
C PRO A 288 -50.86 7.58 21.63
N ASP A 289 -51.92 7.37 20.86
CA ASP A 289 -51.94 6.37 19.78
C ASP A 289 -50.92 6.68 18.68
N GLU A 290 -50.73 7.96 18.33
CA GLU A 290 -49.71 8.39 17.38
C GLU A 290 -48.30 8.12 17.93
N LYS A 291 -48.06 8.40 19.21
CA LYS A 291 -46.79 8.10 19.88
C LYS A 291 -46.52 6.60 19.91
N LEU A 292 -47.50 5.77 20.26
CA LEU A 292 -47.38 4.30 20.26
C LEU A 292 -47.13 3.76 18.84
N ASN A 293 -47.79 4.29 17.82
CA ASN A 293 -47.56 3.89 16.42
C ASN A 293 -46.16 4.29 15.93
N LEU A 294 -45.67 5.46 16.35
CA LEU A 294 -44.28 5.84 16.09
C LEU A 294 -43.30 4.88 16.79
N LEU A 295 -43.54 4.50 18.05
CA LEU A 295 -42.72 3.52 18.76
C LEU A 295 -42.71 2.15 18.07
N LYS A 296 -43.85 1.68 17.54
CA LYS A 296 -43.91 0.45 16.72
C LYS A 296 -43.00 0.50 15.50
N THR A 297 -42.86 1.68 14.90
CA THR A 297 -41.97 1.89 13.74
C THR A 297 -40.51 1.91 14.20
N ILE A 298 -40.21 2.68 15.24
CA ILE A 298 -38.84 2.87 15.74
C ILE A 298 -38.24 1.55 16.26
N ARG A 299 -39.03 0.72 16.95
CA ARG A 299 -38.57 -0.53 17.56
C ARG A 299 -38.12 -1.59 16.55
N VAL A 300 -38.42 -1.43 15.26
CA VAL A 300 -37.99 -2.39 14.22
C VAL A 300 -36.46 -2.44 14.15
N SER A 301 -35.79 -1.29 14.26
CA SER A 301 -34.34 -1.15 14.05
C SER A 301 -33.58 -0.54 15.23
N LYS A 302 -34.27 -0.17 16.31
CA LYS A 302 -33.65 0.43 17.51
C LYS A 302 -33.96 -0.40 18.75
N CYS A 303 -32.96 -0.56 19.62
CA CYS A 303 -33.12 -1.19 20.93
C CYS A 303 -32.66 -0.23 22.02
N PHE A 304 -33.38 -0.27 23.13
CA PHE A 304 -33.28 0.71 24.20
C PHE A 304 -32.83 0.02 25.49
N SER A 305 -32.02 0.68 26.31
CA SER A 305 -31.84 0.21 27.68
C SER A 305 -33.12 0.46 28.50
N THR A 306 -33.25 -0.22 29.63
CA THR A 306 -34.35 -0.05 30.59
C THR A 306 -34.45 1.42 31.02
N GLY A 307 -33.31 2.10 31.24
CA GLY A 307 -33.28 3.52 31.54
C GLY A 307 -33.80 4.41 30.40
N GLN A 308 -33.55 4.04 29.14
CA GLN A 308 -34.06 4.76 27.99
C GLN A 308 -35.57 4.52 27.81
N VAL A 309 -36.05 3.28 28.00
CA VAL A 309 -37.49 2.97 28.02
C VAL A 309 -38.18 3.78 29.10
N ARG A 310 -37.62 3.87 30.32
CA ARG A 310 -38.14 4.72 31.39
C ARG A 310 -38.32 6.16 30.92
N THR A 311 -37.31 6.72 30.26
CA THR A 311 -37.38 8.09 29.71
C THR A 311 -38.47 8.22 28.65
N ILE A 312 -38.61 7.24 27.74
CA ILE A 312 -39.66 7.23 26.72
C ILE A 312 -41.06 7.15 27.37
N THR A 313 -41.23 6.36 28.44
CA THR A 313 -42.54 6.22 29.10
C THR A 313 -43.03 7.52 29.74
N LYS A 314 -42.13 8.44 30.09
CA LYS A 314 -42.48 9.77 30.62
C LYS A 314 -43.15 10.67 29.58
N GLU A 315 -43.09 10.33 28.30
CA GLU A 315 -43.81 11.02 27.22
C GLU A 315 -45.32 10.72 27.21
N PHE A 316 -45.79 9.81 28.08
CA PHE A 316 -47.20 9.43 28.22
C PHE A 316 -47.76 9.86 29.57
N SER A 317 -48.90 10.56 29.55
CA SER A 317 -49.53 11.09 30.77
C SER A 317 -50.30 10.03 31.57
N PHE A 318 -50.85 9.01 30.90
CA PHE A 318 -51.66 7.97 31.53
C PHE A 318 -50.91 6.65 31.64
N ASP A 319 -51.05 5.98 32.78
CA ASP A 319 -50.30 4.75 33.09
C ASP A 319 -50.62 3.59 32.15
N GLN A 320 -51.84 3.50 31.63
CA GLN A 320 -52.18 2.49 30.62
C GLN A 320 -51.30 2.64 29.37
N ASN A 321 -51.13 3.87 28.87
CA ASN A 321 -50.29 4.13 27.69
C ASN A 321 -48.80 3.92 27.99
N LYS A 322 -48.36 4.19 29.24
CA LYS A 322 -47.00 3.85 29.67
C LYS A 322 -46.77 2.35 29.63
N LEU A 323 -47.70 1.56 30.17
CA LEU A 323 -47.64 0.11 30.14
C LEU A 323 -47.61 -0.43 28.71
N ASP A 324 -48.45 0.11 27.83
CA ASP A 324 -48.47 -0.29 26.41
C ASP A 324 -47.12 0.01 25.73
N ALA A 325 -46.51 1.17 26.01
CA ALA A 325 -45.17 1.50 25.52
C ALA A 325 -44.09 0.57 26.09
N MET A 326 -44.15 0.20 27.37
CA MET A 326 -43.25 -0.77 27.99
C MET A 326 -43.40 -2.15 27.33
N LYS A 327 -44.63 -2.66 27.19
CA LYS A 327 -44.88 -3.95 26.53
C LYS A 327 -44.36 -3.95 25.08
N LEU A 328 -44.55 -2.85 24.35
CA LEU A 328 -43.98 -2.69 23.01
C LEU A 328 -42.45 -2.73 23.01
N LEU A 329 -41.76 -2.15 23.98
CA LEU A 329 -40.31 -2.01 23.93
C LEU A 329 -39.54 -3.17 24.59
N PHE A 330 -40.21 -4.10 25.28
CA PHE A 330 -39.58 -5.19 26.04
C PHE A 330 -38.64 -6.07 25.20
N GLU A 331 -39.11 -6.62 24.07
CA GLU A 331 -38.27 -7.47 23.20
C GLU A 331 -37.08 -6.72 22.59
N LYS A 332 -37.14 -5.39 22.59
CA LYS A 332 -36.10 -4.50 22.07
C LYS A 332 -35.34 -3.83 23.21
N CYS A 333 -35.32 -4.45 24.38
CA CYS A 333 -34.55 -3.98 25.51
C CYS A 333 -33.20 -4.69 25.61
N THR A 334 -32.11 -3.92 25.79
CA THR A 334 -30.75 -4.47 25.83
C THR A 334 -30.37 -5.08 27.18
N ASP A 335 -31.07 -4.70 28.25
CA ASP A 335 -30.83 -5.14 29.63
C ASP A 335 -32.15 -5.59 30.30
N GLN A 336 -32.87 -6.52 29.65
CA GLN A 336 -34.17 -7.05 30.12
C GLN A 336 -34.18 -7.56 31.57
N SER A 337 -33.04 -7.98 32.12
CA SER A 337 -32.92 -8.36 33.53
C SER A 337 -33.34 -7.23 34.49
N ASN A 338 -33.22 -5.97 34.09
CA ASN A 338 -33.56 -4.79 34.89
C ASN A 338 -34.99 -4.29 34.64
N TYR A 339 -35.73 -4.89 33.71
CA TYR A 339 -36.99 -4.33 33.18
C TYR A 339 -38.10 -4.20 34.24
N TYR A 340 -38.08 -5.07 35.26
CA TYR A 340 -39.01 -5.05 36.38
C TYR A 340 -39.03 -3.69 37.12
N THR A 341 -37.91 -2.93 37.06
CA THR A 341 -37.81 -1.62 37.70
C THR A 341 -38.75 -0.57 37.07
N LEU A 342 -39.23 -0.79 35.84
CA LEU A 342 -40.16 0.13 35.17
C LEU A 342 -41.55 0.16 35.83
N GLY A 343 -41.88 -0.85 36.64
CA GLY A 343 -43.11 -0.84 37.43
C GLY A 343 -43.24 0.36 38.37
N ASP A 344 -42.12 1.00 38.75
CA ASP A 344 -42.14 2.20 39.59
C ASP A 344 -42.66 3.46 38.86
N GLU A 345 -42.78 3.44 37.53
CA GLU A 345 -43.38 4.55 36.76
C GLU A 345 -44.92 4.44 36.66
N LEU A 346 -45.49 3.35 37.18
CA LEU A 346 -46.94 3.06 37.19
C LEU A 346 -47.49 3.25 38.61
N ASN A 347 -48.51 4.09 38.74
CA ASN A 347 -49.13 4.42 40.02
C ASN A 347 -50.12 3.35 40.48
N PHE A 348 -50.73 2.61 39.54
CA PHE A 348 -51.73 1.60 39.84
C PHE A 348 -51.11 0.21 40.02
N VAL A 349 -51.40 -0.44 41.15
CA VAL A 349 -50.89 -1.77 41.49
C VAL A 349 -51.24 -2.80 40.42
N TYR A 350 -52.47 -2.82 39.91
CA TYR A 350 -52.88 -3.80 38.90
C TYR A 350 -52.08 -3.69 37.58
N LEU A 351 -51.61 -2.49 37.20
CA LEU A 351 -50.75 -2.30 36.02
C LEU A 351 -49.31 -2.77 36.28
N ARG A 352 -48.82 -2.63 37.52
CA ARG A 352 -47.54 -3.19 37.94
C ARG A 352 -47.58 -4.72 37.89
N ASP A 353 -48.67 -5.30 38.37
CA ASP A 353 -48.89 -6.75 38.33
C ASP A 353 -48.99 -7.27 36.89
N ASP A 354 -49.69 -6.56 36.01
CA ASP A 354 -49.77 -6.88 34.58
C ASP A 354 -48.39 -6.82 33.89
N LEU A 355 -47.60 -5.76 34.16
CA LEU A 355 -46.22 -5.69 33.66
C LEU A 355 -45.37 -6.87 34.15
N ASN A 356 -45.44 -7.18 35.45
CA ASN A 356 -44.69 -8.28 36.05
C ASN A 356 -45.10 -9.65 35.49
N GLU A 357 -46.39 -9.85 35.24
CA GLU A 357 -46.89 -11.07 34.59
C GLU A 357 -46.39 -11.18 33.15
N PHE A 358 -46.46 -10.09 32.38
CA PHE A 358 -45.94 -10.03 31.00
C PHE A 358 -44.44 -10.36 30.94
N ILE A 359 -43.62 -9.79 31.84
CA ILE A 359 -42.18 -10.10 31.94
C ILE A 359 -41.96 -11.58 32.26
N ARG A 360 -42.72 -12.14 33.21
CA ARG A 360 -42.61 -13.56 33.63
C ARG A 360 -42.93 -14.53 32.50
N LYS A 361 -43.84 -14.15 31.60
CA LYS A 361 -44.18 -14.91 30.37
C LYS A 361 -43.18 -14.71 29.22
N GLY A 362 -42.11 -13.95 29.44
CA GLY A 362 -41.10 -13.67 28.43
C GLY A 362 -41.57 -12.69 27.35
N GLY A 363 -42.46 -11.76 27.71
CA GLY A 363 -43.02 -10.78 26.79
C GLY A 363 -44.15 -11.30 25.90
N LYS A 364 -44.87 -12.33 26.37
CA LYS A 364 -45.98 -13.00 25.66
C LYS A 364 -47.31 -12.80 26.35
#